data_AF-A0A1L4D4Z8-F1
#
_entry.id   AF-A0A1L4D4Z8-F1
#
_cell.length_a   1.000
_cell.length_b   1.000
_cell.length_c   1.000
_cell.angle_alpha   90.00
_cell.angle_beta   90.00
_cell.angle_gamma   90.00
#
_symmetry.space_group_name_H-M   'P 1'
#
loop_
_entity.id
_entity.type
_entity.pdbx_description
1 polymer ?
#
loop_
_entity_poly.entity_id
_entity_poly.type
_entity_poly.pdbx_seq_one_letter_code
_entity_poly.pdbx_strand_id
1 'polypeptide(L)'
;MNIIDGKIEIVTKISKIPEPFNESNNEKSFLINNNNYSIKVSFPNKTFTRMQENASKFESWICAINGKIKNIEENIIELSEPTFQVFENKKKK
;
A
#
# COMPACT_ATOMS: atom_id res chain seq x y z
N MET A 1 -22.05 23.80 18.77
CA MET A 1 -20.72 23.19 18.57
C MET A 1 -20.42 23.30 17.08
N ASN A 2 -19.28 23.88 16.70
CA ASN A 2 -18.91 23.98 15.28
C ASN A 2 -18.16 22.71 14.88
N ILE A 3 -18.68 21.95 13.91
CA ILE A 3 -18.06 20.72 13.39
C ILE A 3 -17.40 21.06 12.06
N ILE A 4 -16.15 20.63 11.88
CA ILE A 4 -15.40 20.80 10.64
C ILE A 4 -15.20 19.44 9.97
N ASP A 5 -15.26 19.41 8.64
CA ASP A 5 -14.98 18.21 7.87
C ASP A 5 -13.48 17.90 7.86
N GLY A 6 -13.15 16.63 8.05
CA GLY A 6 -11.78 16.11 8.02
C GLY A 6 -11.65 14.90 7.10
N LYS A 7 -10.43 14.63 6.65
CA LYS A 7 -10.10 13.45 5.84
C LYS A 7 -9.09 12.58 6.59
N ILE A 8 -9.36 11.28 6.66
CA ILE A 8 -8.44 10.28 7.22
C ILE A 8 -7.80 9.51 6.06
N GLU A 9 -6.48 9.41 6.09
CA GLU A 9 -5.70 8.56 5.20
C GLU A 9 -4.83 7.61 6.04
N ILE A 10 -4.66 6.39 5.55
CA ILE A 10 -3.75 5.40 6.13
C ILE A 10 -2.51 5.33 5.27
N VAL A 11 -1.35 5.27 5.91
CA VAL A 11 -0.07 4.99 5.27
C VAL A 11 0.53 3.73 5.87
N THR A 12 0.83 2.74 5.04
CA THR A 12 1.57 1.54 5.41
C THR A 12 2.87 1.47 4.61
N LYS A 13 3.92 0.88 5.18
CA LYS A 13 5.24 0.82 4.56
C LYS A 13 5.70 -0.62 4.41
N ILE A 14 6.23 -0.94 3.24
CA ILE A 14 6.79 -2.26 2.93
C ILE A 14 8.21 -2.11 2.40
N SER A 15 9.04 -3.13 2.57
CA SER A 15 10.40 -3.20 2.04
C SER A 15 10.64 -4.47 1.22
N LYS A 16 9.55 -5.14 0.82
CA LYS A 16 9.52 -6.32 -0.05
C LYS A 16 8.30 -6.20 -0.96
N ILE A 17 8.41 -6.67 -2.20
CA ILE A 17 7.27 -6.70 -3.13
C ILE A 17 6.27 -7.72 -2.58
N PRO A 18 4.99 -7.35 -2.42
CA PRO A 18 3.98 -8.24 -1.89
C PRO A 18 3.56 -9.26 -2.96
N GLU A 19 3.22 -10.47 -2.55
CA GLU A 19 2.64 -11.47 -3.44
C GLU A 19 1.12 -11.25 -3.52
N PRO A 20 0.54 -11.05 -4.72
CA PRO A 20 -0.90 -10.91 -4.87
C PRO A 20 -1.62 -12.22 -4.53
N PHE A 21 -2.68 -12.15 -3.72
CA PHE A 21 -3.58 -13.28 -3.49
C PHE A 21 -4.68 -13.37 -4.56
N ASN A 22 -4.90 -12.29 -5.29
CA ASN A 22 -5.80 -12.23 -6.44
C ASN A 22 -5.11 -11.48 -7.57
N GLU A 23 -5.03 -12.14 -8.72
CA GLU A 23 -4.57 -11.57 -9.97
C GLU A 23 -5.69 -11.73 -11.00
N SER A 24 -6.30 -10.61 -11.37
CA SER A 24 -7.24 -10.53 -12.47
C SER A 24 -6.57 -9.87 -13.69
N ASN A 25 -7.25 -9.90 -14.83
CA ASN A 25 -6.74 -9.27 -16.06
C ASN A 25 -6.39 -7.78 -15.88
N ASN A 26 -7.02 -7.09 -14.92
CA ASN A 26 -6.88 -5.64 -14.76
C ASN A 26 -6.19 -5.21 -13.45
N GLU A 27 -6.22 -6.04 -12.41
CA GLU A 27 -5.73 -5.66 -11.08
C GLU A 27 -5.08 -6.80 -10.31
N LYS A 28 -4.21 -6.41 -9.38
CA LYS A 28 -3.56 -7.25 -8.38
C LYS A 28 -3.95 -6.78 -6.99
N SER A 29 -4.42 -7.72 -6.17
CA SER A 29 -4.76 -7.47 -4.77
C SER A 29 -3.83 -8.23 -3.84
N PHE A 30 -3.38 -7.56 -2.77
CA PHE A 30 -2.47 -8.11 -1.78
C PHE A 30 -2.80 -7.61 -0.37
N LEU A 31 -2.28 -8.33 0.64
CA LEU A 31 -2.42 -7.98 2.05
C LEU A 31 -1.07 -7.54 2.62
N ILE A 32 -1.10 -6.51 3.47
CA ILE A 32 0.05 -6.08 4.27
C ILE A 32 -0.30 -6.29 5.73
N ASN A 33 0.35 -7.25 6.37
CA ASN A 33 0.10 -7.54 7.78
C ASN A 33 0.82 -6.51 8.67
N ASN A 34 0.06 -5.87 9.56
CA ASN A 34 0.51 -4.89 10.54
C ASN A 34 -0.03 -5.27 11.93
N ASN A 35 0.58 -6.28 12.55
CA ASN A 35 0.27 -6.82 13.88
C ASN A 35 -1.23 -7.13 14.07
N ASN A 36 -2.01 -6.12 14.44
CA ASN A 36 -3.43 -6.23 14.77
C ASN A 36 -4.34 -5.99 13.56
N TYR A 37 -3.83 -5.44 12.45
CA TYR A 37 -4.62 -5.18 11.25
C TYR A 37 -3.90 -5.67 10.01
N SER A 38 -4.67 -6.12 9.02
CA SER A 38 -4.17 -6.34 7.66
C SER A 38 -4.68 -5.23 6.74
N ILE A 39 -3.80 -4.65 5.95
CA ILE A 39 -4.19 -3.64 4.96
C ILE A 39 -4.38 -4.34 3.62
N LYS A 40 -5.60 -4.30 3.08
CA LYS A 40 -5.91 -4.81 1.74
C LYS A 40 -5.76 -3.69 0.72
N VAL A 41 -4.92 -3.96 -0.28
CA VAL A 41 -4.60 -3.01 -1.35
C VAL A 41 -4.86 -3.69 -2.69
N SER A 42 -5.57 -3.00 -3.57
CA SER A 42 -5.80 -3.41 -4.95
C SER A 42 -5.20 -2.36 -5.88
N PHE A 43 -4.25 -2.77 -6.72
CA PHE A 43 -3.64 -1.91 -7.73
C PHE A 43 -4.00 -2.38 -9.14
N PRO A 44 -4.26 -1.45 -10.07
CA PRO A 44 -4.22 -1.78 -11.49
C PRO A 44 -2.87 -2.41 -11.84
N ASN A 45 -2.86 -3.37 -12.78
CA ASN A 45 -1.66 -4.12 -13.15
C ASN A 45 -0.47 -3.19 -13.51
N LYS A 46 -0.74 -2.14 -14.27
CA LYS A 46 0.25 -1.11 -14.62
C LYS A 46 0.85 -0.40 -13.39
N THR A 47 0.02 -0.10 -12.40
CA THR A 47 0.47 0.55 -11.16
C THR A 47 1.35 -0.39 -10.34
N PHE A 48 0.97 -1.67 -10.24
CA PHE A 48 1.76 -2.69 -9.55
C PHE A 48 3.12 -2.90 -10.23
N THR A 49 3.15 -3.03 -11.56
CA THR A 49 4.41 -3.14 -12.32
C THR A 49 5.31 -1.92 -12.10
N ARG A 50 4.76 -0.71 -12.11
CA ARG A 50 5.51 0.53 -11.84
C ARG A 50 6.13 0.54 -10.42
N MET A 51 5.46 -0.06 -9.44
CA MET A 51 6.00 -0.20 -8.09
C MET A 51 7.22 -1.14 -8.09
N GLN A 52 7.12 -2.28 -8.77
CA GLN A 52 8.23 -3.23 -8.92
C GLN A 52 9.43 -2.61 -9.63
N GLU A 53 9.19 -1.90 -10.73
CA GLU A 53 10.23 -1.18 -11.50
C GLU A 53 10.88 -0.05 -10.70
N ASN A 54 10.15 0.65 -9.83
CA ASN A 54 10.73 1.67 -8.98
C ASN A 54 11.56 1.07 -7.84
N ALA A 55 11.13 -0.07 -7.29
CA ALA A 55 11.86 -0.80 -6.27
C ALA A 55 13.17 -1.40 -6.79
N SER A 56 13.18 -1.93 -8.02
CA SER A 56 14.37 -2.55 -8.62
C SER A 56 15.53 -1.58 -8.89
N LYS A 57 15.29 -0.26 -8.81
CA LYS A 57 16.30 0.79 -8.95
C LYS A 57 17.22 0.90 -7.73
N PHE A 58 16.89 0.24 -6.62
CA PHE A 58 17.62 0.36 -5.35
C PHE A 58 17.93 -1.02 -4.77
N GLU A 59 19.13 -1.19 -4.21
CA GLU A 59 19.50 -2.41 -3.48
C GLU A 59 18.67 -2.58 -2.20
N SER A 60 18.36 -1.47 -1.52
CA SER A 60 17.45 -1.44 -0.38
C SER A 60 16.47 -0.28 -0.55
N TRP A 61 15.20 -0.53 -0.24
CA TRP A 61 14.13 0.43 -0.46
C TRP A 61 13.01 0.31 0.58
N ILE A 62 12.22 1.39 0.67
CA ILE A 62 10.94 1.41 1.37
C ILE A 62 9.89 1.95 0.40
N CYS A 63 8.75 1.27 0.30
CA CYS A 63 7.58 1.75 -0.42
C CYS A 63 6.53 2.19 0.61
N ALA A 64 6.17 3.47 0.59
CA ALA A 64 5.00 3.96 1.31
C ALA A 64 3.78 3.81 0.42
N ILE A 65 2.75 3.11 0.92
CA ILE A 65 1.47 2.94 0.27
C ILE A 65 0.45 3.70 1.10
N ASN A 66 -0.27 4.63 0.48
CA ASN A 66 -1.29 5.45 1.12
C ASN A 66 -2.65 5.23 0.47
N GLY A 67 -3.72 5.54 1.20
CA GLY A 67 -5.09 5.50 0.65
C GLY A 67 -6.12 5.94 1.68
N LYS A 68 -7.35 6.16 1.21
CA LYS A 68 -8.50 6.40 2.11
C LYS A 68 -9.03 5.06 2.60
N ILE A 69 -9.70 5.05 3.75
CA ILE A 69 -10.40 3.86 4.23
C ILE A 69 -11.65 3.66 3.40
N LYS A 70 -11.76 2.51 2.72
CA LYS A 70 -12.96 2.10 2.01
C LYS A 70 -13.89 1.31 2.92
N ASN A 71 -13.33 0.33 3.64
CA ASN A 71 -14.05 -0.56 4.53
C ASN A 71 -13.15 -1.09 5.65
N ILE A 72 -13.74 -1.48 6.79
CA ILE A 72 -13.05 -2.16 7.89
C ILE A 72 -13.90 -3.36 8.32
N GLU A 73 -13.40 -4.58 8.10
CA GLU A 73 -14.06 -5.83 8.45
C GLU A 73 -13.05 -6.81 9.04
N GLU A 74 -13.36 -7.43 10.19
CA GLU A 74 -12.54 -8.51 10.77
C GLU A 74 -11.02 -8.21 10.83
N ASN A 75 -10.66 -6.97 11.21
CA ASN A 75 -9.29 -6.45 11.25
C ASN A 75 -8.60 -6.25 9.88
N ILE A 76 -9.34 -6.35 8.78
CA ILE A 76 -8.89 -5.98 7.45
C ILE A 76 -9.36 -4.56 7.13
N ILE A 77 -8.41 -3.69 6.82
CA ILE A 77 -8.70 -2.34 6.33
C ILE A 77 -8.46 -2.32 4.82
N GLU A 78 -9.55 -2.17 4.06
CA GLU A 78 -9.47 -2.02 2.60
C GLU A 78 -9.25 -0.56 2.23
N LEU A 79 -8.23 -0.30 1.39
CA LEU A 79 -7.95 1.05 0.90
C LEU A 79 -8.74 1.36 -0.37
N SER A 80 -9.28 2.58 -0.46
CA SER A 80 -9.70 3.19 -1.73
C SER A 80 -8.66 4.18 -2.22
N GLU A 81 -8.59 4.31 -3.55
CA GLU A 81 -7.65 5.18 -4.26
C GLU A 81 -6.19 5.00 -3.78
N PRO A 82 -5.67 3.77 -3.69
CA PRO A 82 -4.34 3.59 -3.15
C PRO A 82 -3.30 4.20 -4.09
N THR A 83 -2.28 4.85 -3.54
CA THR A 83 -1.09 5.28 -4.28
C THR A 83 0.17 4.80 -3.58
N PHE A 84 1.31 4.91 -4.26
CA PHE A 84 2.58 4.45 -3.71
C PHE A 84 3.72 5.40 -4.05
N GLN A 85 4.72 5.41 -3.17
CA GLN A 85 5.99 6.08 -3.40
C GLN A 85 7.14 5.20 -2.89
N VAL A 86 8.10 4.92 -3.77
CA VAL A 86 9.30 4.13 -3.43
C VAL A 86 10.47 5.08 -3.17
N PHE A 87 11.21 4.81 -2.11
CA PHE A 87 12.39 5.54 -1.69
C PHE A 87 13.57 4.59 -1.53
N GLU A 88 14.77 5.04 -1.86
CA GLU A 88 16.00 4.36 -1.46
C GLU A 88 16.11 4.33 0.07
N ASN A 89 16.33 3.15 0.65
CA ASN A 89 16.57 3.01 2.07
C ASN A 89 18.08 2.99 2.33
N LYS A 90 18.65 4.17 2.49
CA LYS A 90 20.03 4.32 2.94
C LYS A 90 20.08 3.92 4.41
N LYS A 91 20.47 2.67 4.70
CA LYS A 91 20.78 2.24 6.06
C LYS A 91 21.71 3.29 6.67
N LYS A 92 21.30 3.90 7.79
CA LYS A 92 22.21 4.75 8.56
C LYS A 92 23.35 3.84 9.02
N LYS A 93 24.57 4.15 8.56
CA LYS A 93 25.79 3.55 9.08
C LYS A 93 25.94 3.90 10.57
#